data_AF-A0A523Z579-F1
#
_entry.id   AF-A0A523Z579-F1
#
_cell.length_a   1.000
_cell.length_b   1.000
_cell.length_c   1.000
_cell.angle_alpha   90.00
_cell.angle_beta   90.00
_cell.angle_gamma   90.00
#
_symmetry.space_group_name_H-M   'P 1'
#
loop_
_entity.id
_entity.type
_entity.pdbx_description
1 polymer ?
#
loop_
_entity_poly.entity_id
_entity_poly.type
_entity_poly.pdbx_seq_one_letter_code
_entity_poly.pdbx_strand_id
1 'polypeptide(L)'
;MTASLEGIQNSKTVHPWLRKIQISSVFAHENPLLDKVADNLLEHFRHQGHKVQSVPDNHTDVILTSARFCEPLGWREALFFSVRRRFNLTHTPTIFTLLHATPERFQAMLDLFKRALAKDPINPEDFTFPGLTPQAHHVLIEQGQRGGPILALERLVQAQAKSINVLLVIGNEEPDEVYLFNLVGAHPCIQGDDMDAFYDDIMLRMVTMVSTHEVTDHKVTGKPIARSRWKQSTTPKAMRSASVELGKRDFFTPMIRIGDLVQVPAVGDSIANQYSEGCFVTWEPEFEALVATVTGSARPVNKGNLTDDDLAVIVDMQPDGSGVMVQHVEGNSNDPPSSEAVEMMEMDRTLPQISLSAEWKISSKVPVMRSKLHGHRGVAAFNSQYVEHVPLEPPYYHLPVSCATEAQARAIVVAFSQSEALRNPKDPREVIFTVLPGHGVMIAEKWVQGKEPFQVIWEYMDTGFLKVDNLIPQGPLTYVLDSEGLMILQTP
;
A
#
# COMPACT_ATOMS: atom_id res chain seq x y z
N MET A 1 -16.28 -9.36 30.89
CA MET A 1 -15.39 -10.53 30.79
C MET A 1 -14.69 -10.44 29.44
N THR A 2 -13.57 -9.74 29.38
CA THR A 2 -12.83 -9.48 28.14
C THR A 2 -11.78 -10.57 27.93
N ALA A 3 -11.70 -11.07 26.70
CA ALA A 3 -10.80 -12.13 26.32
C ALA A 3 -9.35 -11.62 26.27
N SER A 4 -8.38 -12.44 26.70
CA SER A 4 -6.95 -12.18 26.48
C SER A 4 -6.65 -12.14 24.98
N LEU A 5 -5.49 -11.61 24.56
CA LEU A 5 -5.10 -11.62 23.14
C LEU A 5 -5.19 -13.02 22.52
N GLU A 6 -4.87 -14.06 23.28
CA GLU A 6 -5.04 -15.47 22.85
C GLU A 6 -6.53 -15.83 22.63
N GLY A 7 -7.44 -15.26 23.42
CA GLY A 7 -8.88 -15.40 23.24
C GLY A 7 -9.44 -14.56 22.09
N ILE A 8 -8.88 -13.38 21.81
CA ILE A 8 -9.25 -12.51 20.68
C ILE A 8 -8.74 -13.07 19.33
N GLN A 9 -7.54 -13.67 19.31
CA GLN A 9 -6.96 -14.33 18.13
C GLN A 9 -7.77 -15.52 17.61
N ASN A 10 -8.70 -16.05 18.40
CA ASN A 10 -9.63 -17.09 17.94
C ASN A 10 -10.80 -16.52 17.11
N SER A 11 -10.92 -15.19 16.99
CA SER A 11 -11.85 -14.56 16.06
C SER A 11 -11.34 -14.68 14.62
N LYS A 12 -12.24 -15.00 13.68
CA LYS A 12 -11.93 -15.05 12.25
C LYS A 12 -11.51 -13.70 11.65
N THR A 13 -11.64 -12.61 12.40
CA THR A 13 -11.31 -11.24 11.96
C THR A 13 -9.95 -10.76 12.45
N VAL A 14 -9.19 -11.58 13.19
CA VAL A 14 -7.91 -11.21 13.79
C VAL A 14 -6.79 -12.06 13.22
N HIS A 15 -5.64 -11.44 12.98
CA HIS A 15 -4.47 -12.14 12.46
C HIS A 15 -3.91 -13.13 13.50
N PRO A 16 -3.61 -14.39 13.12
CA PRO A 16 -3.09 -15.38 14.07
C PRO A 16 -1.62 -15.14 14.45
N TRP A 17 -0.92 -14.25 13.73
CA TRP A 17 0.51 -13.98 13.89
C TRP A 17 0.80 -12.69 14.69
N LEU A 18 -0.22 -12.03 15.25
CA LEU A 18 0.00 -10.84 16.09
C LEU A 18 0.87 -11.18 17.30
N ARG A 19 1.87 -10.34 17.57
CA ARG A 19 2.77 -10.51 18.71
C ARG A 19 2.45 -9.52 19.83
N LYS A 20 2.93 -9.83 21.05
CA LYS A 20 3.00 -8.83 22.12
C LYS A 20 4.01 -7.74 21.73
N ILE A 21 3.69 -6.51 22.14
CA ILE A 21 4.49 -5.33 21.83
C ILE A 21 4.76 -4.53 23.08
N GLN A 22 5.75 -3.64 23.01
CA GLN A 22 6.04 -2.65 24.04
C GLN A 22 5.73 -1.25 23.50
N ILE A 23 4.91 -0.52 24.26
CA ILE A 23 4.44 0.82 23.88
C ILE A 23 4.78 1.83 24.97
N SER A 24 5.19 3.02 24.56
CA SER A 24 5.38 4.17 25.46
C SER A 24 4.61 5.38 24.92
N SER A 25 4.16 6.27 25.80
CA SER A 25 3.63 7.58 25.40
C SER A 25 4.61 8.70 25.71
N VAL A 26 4.68 9.69 24.81
CA VAL A 26 5.51 10.90 24.94
C VAL A 26 4.71 12.07 24.36
N PHE A 27 3.97 12.79 25.21
CA PHE A 27 3.14 13.92 24.79
C PHE A 27 3.87 15.25 24.95
N ALA A 28 3.66 16.15 23.98
CA ALA A 28 4.27 17.48 23.94
C ALA A 28 3.27 18.59 24.27
N HIS A 29 1.97 18.31 24.20
CA HIS A 29 0.90 19.28 24.38
C HIS A 29 -0.22 18.69 25.21
N GLU A 30 -0.73 19.45 26.17
CA GLU A 30 -1.91 19.08 26.95
C GLU A 30 -3.17 19.22 26.08
N ASN A 31 -3.99 18.17 26.04
CA ASN A 31 -5.30 18.19 25.40
C ASN A 31 -6.19 17.16 26.11
N PRO A 32 -7.22 17.59 26.86
CA PRO A 32 -7.98 16.69 27.73
C PRO A 32 -8.55 15.46 27.03
N LEU A 33 -9.04 15.61 25.78
CA LEU A 33 -9.57 14.50 25.02
C LEU A 33 -8.46 13.54 24.58
N LEU A 34 -7.32 14.05 24.11
CA LEU A 34 -6.20 13.19 23.71
C LEU A 34 -5.57 12.47 24.90
N ASP A 35 -5.48 13.13 26.05
CA ASP A 35 -4.99 12.51 27.29
C ASP A 35 -5.90 11.35 27.69
N LYS A 36 -7.22 11.56 27.68
CA LYS A 36 -8.21 10.51 27.94
C LYS A 36 -8.12 9.36 26.94
N VAL A 37 -8.07 9.66 25.64
CA VAL A 37 -7.95 8.64 24.59
C VAL A 37 -6.67 7.84 24.75
N ALA A 38 -5.55 8.51 25.04
CA ALA A 38 -4.28 7.84 25.26
C ALA A 38 -4.30 6.94 26.48
N ASP A 39 -4.85 7.40 27.61
CA ASP A 39 -4.92 6.62 28.84
C ASP A 39 -5.77 5.35 28.66
N ASN A 40 -6.95 5.48 28.08
CA ASN A 40 -7.83 4.36 27.77
C ASN A 40 -7.17 3.37 26.79
N LEU A 41 -6.56 3.88 25.71
CA LEU A 41 -5.86 3.04 24.76
C LEU A 41 -4.70 2.27 25.42
N LEU A 42 -3.90 2.93 26.25
CA LEU A 42 -2.83 2.27 27.02
C LEU A 42 -3.37 1.25 28.03
N GLU A 43 -4.53 1.49 28.63
CA GLU A 43 -5.21 0.51 29.47
C GLU A 43 -5.62 -0.74 28.68
N HIS A 44 -6.18 -0.58 27.48
CA HIS A 44 -6.47 -1.71 26.59
C HIS A 44 -5.21 -2.50 26.22
N PHE A 45 -4.11 -1.82 25.90
CA PHE A 45 -2.81 -2.48 25.70
C PHE A 45 -2.40 -3.33 26.93
N ARG A 46 -2.53 -2.79 28.16
CA ARG A 46 -2.21 -3.55 29.39
C ARG A 46 -3.15 -4.73 29.58
N HIS A 47 -4.45 -4.54 29.40
CA HIS A 47 -5.46 -5.59 29.52
C HIS A 47 -5.22 -6.73 28.54
N GLN A 48 -4.79 -6.40 27.33
CA GLN A 48 -4.40 -7.36 26.31
C GLN A 48 -2.98 -7.90 26.50
N GLY A 49 -2.32 -7.63 27.62
CA GLY A 49 -1.03 -8.22 27.99
C GLY A 49 0.17 -7.66 27.22
N HIS A 50 0.03 -6.50 26.57
CA HIS A 50 1.15 -5.74 26.04
C HIS A 50 1.86 -4.99 27.19
N LYS A 51 3.12 -4.60 26.96
CA LYS A 51 3.91 -3.90 27.98
C LYS A 51 3.85 -2.39 27.74
N VAL A 52 3.19 -1.67 28.65
CA VAL A 52 3.22 -0.20 28.65
C VAL A 52 4.40 0.29 29.47
N GLN A 53 5.30 1.02 28.82
CA GLN A 53 6.52 1.60 29.40
C GLN A 53 6.28 3.06 29.80
N SER A 54 6.93 3.49 30.88
CA SER A 54 6.92 4.90 31.29
C SER A 54 7.91 5.75 30.52
N VAL A 55 8.97 5.14 29.96
CA VAL A 55 10.01 5.80 29.17
C VAL A 55 10.38 4.86 28.01
N PRO A 56 10.57 5.39 26.78
CA PRO A 56 11.06 4.58 25.66
C PRO A 56 12.45 4.00 25.91
N ASP A 57 12.69 2.77 25.44
CA ASP A 57 13.97 2.08 25.46
C ASP A 57 14.21 1.26 24.18
N ASN A 58 15.33 0.54 24.09
CA ASN A 58 15.69 -0.29 22.94
C ASN A 58 14.77 -1.48 22.68
N HIS A 59 13.75 -1.69 23.51
CA HIS A 59 12.71 -2.70 23.30
C HIS A 59 11.35 -2.10 22.98
N THR A 60 11.22 -0.77 22.93
CA THR A 60 10.00 -0.08 22.53
C THR A 60 9.71 -0.35 21.04
N ASP A 61 8.53 -0.91 20.76
CA ASP A 61 8.02 -1.13 19.42
C ASP A 61 7.25 0.09 18.91
N VAL A 62 6.45 0.69 19.79
CA VAL A 62 5.55 1.81 19.45
C VAL A 62 5.75 2.99 20.40
N ILE A 63 5.76 4.20 19.85
CA ILE A 63 5.60 5.42 20.63
C ILE A 63 4.34 6.16 20.21
N LEU A 64 3.52 6.49 21.21
CA LEU A 64 2.35 7.35 21.08
C LEU A 64 2.74 8.79 21.41
N THR A 65 2.41 9.73 20.54
CA THR A 65 2.68 11.16 20.75
C THR A 65 1.51 12.03 20.28
N SER A 66 1.60 13.34 20.44
CA SER A 66 0.53 14.28 20.11
C SER A 66 1.05 15.46 19.29
N ALA A 67 0.25 15.95 18.36
CA ALA A 67 0.45 17.25 17.73
C ALA A 67 -0.89 18.00 17.65
N ARG A 68 -0.84 19.28 17.29
CA ARG A 68 -2.05 20.10 17.17
C ARG A 68 -2.64 19.97 15.76
N PHE A 69 -3.95 19.85 15.68
CA PHE A 69 -4.66 19.71 14.41
C PHE A 69 -4.55 20.99 13.57
N CYS A 70 -4.12 20.83 12.32
CA CYS A 70 -3.87 21.89 11.35
C CYS A 70 -2.77 22.91 11.74
N GLU A 71 -1.86 22.55 12.66
CA GLU A 71 -0.73 23.40 13.07
C GLU A 71 0.61 22.72 12.76
N PRO A 72 1.57 23.42 12.13
CA PRO A 72 2.84 22.82 11.75
C PRO A 72 3.74 22.57 12.96
N LEU A 73 4.20 21.33 13.12
CA LEU A 73 5.20 20.91 14.09
C LEU A 73 6.62 21.08 13.52
N GLY A 74 7.52 21.64 14.33
CA GLY A 74 8.93 21.74 13.97
C GLY A 74 9.59 20.37 13.88
N TRP A 75 10.41 20.11 12.85
CA TRP A 75 11.02 18.78 12.64
C TRP A 75 11.91 18.32 13.81
N ARG A 76 12.51 19.25 14.56
CA ARG A 76 13.31 18.94 15.76
C ARG A 76 12.47 18.48 16.94
N GLU A 77 11.20 18.86 16.96
CA GLU A 77 10.23 18.52 18.00
C GLU A 77 9.50 17.22 17.64
N ALA A 78 9.32 16.95 16.34
CA ALA A 78 8.74 15.71 15.84
C ALA A 78 9.56 14.49 16.27
N LEU A 79 8.93 13.57 17.00
CA LEU A 79 9.58 12.33 17.44
C LEU A 79 9.97 11.43 16.26
N PHE A 80 9.25 11.54 15.15
CA PHE A 80 9.58 10.86 13.91
C PHE A 80 11.06 11.02 13.50
N PHE A 81 11.63 12.22 13.69
CA PHE A 81 13.03 12.51 13.37
C PHE A 81 13.96 12.51 14.58
N SER A 82 13.44 12.73 15.79
CA SER A 82 14.25 13.01 16.97
C SER A 82 14.32 11.85 17.98
N VAL A 83 13.45 10.84 17.88
CA VAL A 83 13.26 9.81 18.92
C VAL A 83 14.56 9.09 19.28
N ARG A 84 15.32 8.60 18.28
CA ARG A 84 16.55 7.83 18.50
C ARG A 84 17.56 8.63 19.30
N ARG A 85 17.79 9.88 18.90
CA ARG A 85 18.73 10.76 19.59
C ARG A 85 18.21 11.16 20.97
N ARG A 86 16.91 11.45 21.10
CA ARG A 86 16.29 11.93 22.33
C ARG A 86 16.30 10.88 23.44
N PHE A 87 16.12 9.60 23.09
CA PHE A 87 16.05 8.48 24.04
C PHE A 87 17.22 7.50 23.93
N ASN A 88 18.24 7.82 23.14
CA ASN A 88 19.42 6.97 22.90
C ASN A 88 19.07 5.56 22.39
N LEU A 89 18.18 5.49 21.40
CA LEU A 89 17.68 4.23 20.84
C LEU A 89 18.53 3.72 19.67
N THR A 90 18.73 2.40 19.61
CA THR A 90 19.45 1.73 18.53
C THR A 90 18.65 1.65 17.24
N HIS A 91 17.32 1.55 17.35
CA HIS A 91 16.36 1.53 16.23
C HIS A 91 15.32 2.64 16.38
N THR A 92 14.53 2.87 15.34
CA THR A 92 13.38 3.81 15.37
C THR A 92 12.11 3.01 15.67
N PRO A 93 11.47 3.20 16.84
CA PRO A 93 10.13 2.66 17.07
C PRO A 93 9.11 3.26 16.10
N THR A 94 8.04 2.53 15.83
CA THR A 94 6.92 3.06 15.07
C THR A 94 6.23 4.19 15.84
N ILE A 95 6.08 5.34 15.20
CA ILE A 95 5.45 6.52 15.80
C ILE A 95 3.99 6.61 15.34
N PHE A 96 3.08 6.76 16.30
CA PHE A 96 1.69 7.17 16.09
C PHE A 96 1.47 8.55 16.71
N THR A 97 1.00 9.51 15.92
CA THR A 97 0.70 10.86 16.39
C THR A 97 -0.80 11.07 16.50
N LEU A 98 -1.31 11.33 17.70
CA LEU A 98 -2.68 11.75 17.92
C LEU A 98 -2.85 13.22 17.54
N LEU A 99 -3.94 13.49 16.85
CA LEU A 99 -4.47 14.83 16.60
C LEU A 99 -5.93 14.86 17.08
N HIS A 100 -6.38 16.02 17.56
CA HIS A 100 -7.77 16.23 17.94
C HIS A 100 -8.38 17.37 17.12
N ALA A 101 -9.52 17.10 16.47
CA ALA A 101 -10.40 18.10 15.89
C ALA A 101 -11.83 17.96 16.45
N THR A 102 -12.52 19.09 16.65
CA THR A 102 -13.97 19.03 16.89
C THR A 102 -14.70 18.64 15.59
N PRO A 103 -15.91 18.08 15.66
CA PRO A 103 -16.70 17.74 14.46
C PRO A 103 -16.83 18.92 13.48
N GLU A 104 -17.04 20.14 13.99
CA GLU A 104 -17.19 21.34 13.16
C GLU A 104 -15.87 21.71 12.45
N ARG A 105 -14.74 21.61 13.16
CA ARG A 105 -13.42 21.91 12.57
C ARG A 105 -13.04 20.89 11.52
N PHE A 106 -13.32 19.61 11.76
CA PHE A 106 -13.10 18.54 10.81
C PHE A 106 -13.94 18.73 9.55
N GLN A 107 -15.25 18.93 9.70
CA GLN A 107 -16.15 19.15 8.58
C GLN A 107 -15.79 20.41 7.79
N ALA A 108 -15.40 21.50 8.47
CA ALA A 108 -14.97 22.72 7.80
C ALA A 108 -13.76 22.50 6.88
N MET A 109 -12.81 21.64 7.28
CA MET A 109 -11.66 21.29 6.45
C MET A 109 -12.06 20.41 5.26
N LEU A 110 -12.94 19.43 5.46
CA LEU A 110 -13.46 18.62 4.36
C LEU A 110 -14.23 19.46 3.34
N ASP A 111 -15.07 20.40 3.81
CA ASP A 111 -15.83 21.32 2.95
C ASP A 111 -14.92 22.31 2.22
N LEU A 112 -13.81 22.72 2.83
CA LEU A 112 -12.78 23.53 2.16
C LEU A 112 -12.19 22.75 0.99
N PHE A 113 -11.67 21.54 1.22
CA PHE A 113 -11.08 20.73 0.15
C PHE A 113 -12.11 20.35 -0.92
N LYS A 114 -13.34 19.99 -0.53
CA LYS A 114 -14.42 19.69 -1.48
C LYS A 114 -14.70 20.86 -2.41
N ARG A 115 -14.79 22.08 -1.87
CA ARG A 115 -15.01 23.30 -2.69
C ARG A 115 -13.81 23.62 -3.56
N ALA A 116 -12.59 23.44 -3.06
CA ALA A 116 -11.36 23.70 -3.81
C ALA A 116 -11.19 22.73 -4.99
N LEU A 117 -11.40 21.43 -4.75
CA LEU A 117 -11.31 20.35 -5.75
C LEU A 117 -12.41 20.44 -6.82
N ALA A 118 -13.54 21.08 -6.53
CA ALA A 118 -14.64 21.26 -7.48
C ALA A 118 -14.42 22.43 -8.47
N LYS A 119 -13.37 23.24 -8.32
CA LYS A 119 -13.06 24.34 -9.23
C LYS A 119 -12.44 23.82 -10.54
N ASP A 120 -12.75 24.49 -11.65
CA ASP A 120 -12.15 24.22 -12.96
C ASP A 120 -11.72 25.54 -13.64
N PRO A 121 -10.41 25.82 -13.79
CA PRO A 121 -9.30 25.02 -13.27
C PRO A 121 -9.22 25.09 -11.73
N ILE A 122 -8.65 24.05 -11.12
CA ILE A 122 -8.36 24.05 -9.68
C ILE A 122 -7.38 25.19 -9.36
N ASN A 123 -7.68 25.98 -8.34
CA ASN A 123 -6.85 27.11 -7.92
C ASN A 123 -5.81 26.69 -6.87
N PRO A 124 -4.50 26.74 -7.18
CA PRO A 124 -3.43 26.35 -6.24
C PRO A 124 -3.46 27.07 -4.90
N GLU A 125 -3.92 28.33 -4.86
CA GLU A 125 -3.95 29.14 -3.64
C GLU A 125 -4.93 28.61 -2.59
N ASP A 126 -5.93 27.82 -2.99
CA ASP A 126 -6.84 27.17 -2.03
C ASP A 126 -6.14 26.04 -1.25
N PHE A 127 -4.94 25.65 -1.65
CA PHE A 127 -4.13 24.57 -1.07
C PHE A 127 -2.87 25.11 -0.36
N THR A 128 -2.82 26.41 -0.10
CA THR A 128 -1.72 27.05 0.64
C THR A 128 -1.95 26.93 2.14
N PHE A 129 -1.19 26.06 2.81
CA PHE A 129 -1.28 25.84 4.26
C PHE A 129 0.05 26.11 4.99
N PRO A 130 0.01 26.58 6.25
CA PRO A 130 1.22 26.79 7.04
C PRO A 130 2.06 25.51 7.19
N GLY A 131 3.38 25.66 6.99
CA GLY A 131 4.36 24.58 7.16
C GLY A 131 4.49 23.61 5.99
N LEU A 132 3.79 23.85 4.89
CA LEU A 132 3.97 23.15 3.62
C LEU A 132 4.88 23.93 2.67
N THR A 133 5.39 23.26 1.63
CA THR A 133 6.17 23.94 0.58
C THR A 133 5.23 24.62 -0.44
N PRO A 134 5.73 25.57 -1.25
CA PRO A 134 4.95 26.15 -2.35
C PRO A 134 4.46 25.12 -3.38
N GLN A 135 5.12 23.97 -3.50
CA GLN A 135 4.75 22.89 -4.43
C GLN A 135 3.73 21.91 -3.84
N ALA A 136 3.39 22.03 -2.55
CA ALA A 136 2.55 21.05 -1.85
C ALA A 136 1.13 20.95 -2.44
N HIS A 137 0.64 22.03 -3.06
CA HIS A 137 -0.64 22.03 -3.75
C HIS A 137 -0.75 20.92 -4.80
N HIS A 138 0.33 20.56 -5.51
CA HIS A 138 0.29 19.45 -6.48
C HIS A 138 -0.10 18.13 -5.82
N VAL A 139 0.50 17.82 -4.67
CA VAL A 139 0.22 16.57 -3.95
C VAL A 139 -1.17 16.60 -3.33
N LEU A 140 -1.57 17.72 -2.72
CA LEU A 140 -2.91 17.83 -2.12
C LEU A 140 -4.03 17.73 -3.17
N ILE A 141 -3.82 18.32 -4.36
CA ILE A 141 -4.77 18.23 -5.48
C ILE A 141 -4.84 16.81 -6.01
N GLU A 142 -3.70 16.18 -6.30
CA GLU A 142 -3.63 14.83 -6.86
C GLU A 142 -4.27 13.80 -5.92
N GLN A 143 -3.90 13.83 -4.65
CA GLN A 143 -4.47 12.97 -3.62
C GLN A 143 -5.95 13.27 -3.38
N GLY A 144 -6.35 14.55 -3.40
CA GLY A 144 -7.75 14.96 -3.31
C GLY A 144 -8.61 14.49 -4.49
N GLN A 145 -8.08 14.49 -5.70
CA GLN A 145 -8.76 13.96 -6.90
C GLN A 145 -8.88 12.43 -6.86
N ARG A 146 -7.91 11.75 -6.25
CA ARG A 146 -7.91 10.28 -6.11
C ARG A 146 -8.87 9.79 -5.03
N GLY A 147 -8.71 10.28 -3.79
CA GLY A 147 -9.41 9.76 -2.61
C GLY A 147 -10.44 10.71 -2.02
N GLY A 148 -10.67 11.85 -2.66
CA GLY A 148 -11.58 12.88 -2.16
C GLY A 148 -10.95 13.78 -1.07
N PRO A 149 -11.77 14.66 -0.47
CA PRO A 149 -11.32 15.64 0.53
C PRO A 149 -10.56 15.05 1.72
N ILE A 150 -10.90 13.83 2.15
CA ILE A 150 -10.26 13.17 3.28
C ILE A 150 -8.79 12.86 3.00
N LEU A 151 -8.44 12.46 1.78
CA LEU A 151 -7.07 12.11 1.41
C LEU A 151 -6.19 13.36 1.28
N ALA A 152 -6.76 14.48 0.84
CA ALA A 152 -6.07 15.78 0.90
C ALA A 152 -5.83 16.22 2.36
N LEU A 153 -6.82 16.05 3.24
CA LEU A 153 -6.68 16.34 4.66
C LEU A 153 -5.61 15.44 5.32
N GLU A 154 -5.61 14.15 5.01
CA GLU A 154 -4.60 13.20 5.47
C GLU A 154 -3.18 13.69 5.16
N ARG A 155 -2.91 14.07 3.91
CA ARG A 155 -1.58 14.59 3.52
C ARG A 155 -1.23 15.88 4.22
N LEU A 156 -2.19 16.80 4.37
CA LEU A 156 -1.99 18.04 5.11
C LEU A 156 -1.56 17.75 6.56
N VAL A 157 -2.30 16.90 7.27
CA VAL A 157 -2.03 16.65 8.70
C VAL A 157 -0.79 15.79 8.92
N GLN A 158 -0.50 14.82 8.05
CA GLN A 158 0.77 14.07 8.08
C GLN A 158 1.96 15.01 7.89
N ALA A 159 1.86 15.92 6.91
CA ALA A 159 2.90 16.91 6.62
C ALA A 159 3.10 17.91 7.76
N GLN A 160 2.03 18.37 8.41
CA GLN A 160 2.13 19.31 9.53
C GLN A 160 2.60 18.63 10.82
N ALA A 161 2.08 17.43 11.13
CA ALA A 161 2.48 16.65 12.29
C ALA A 161 3.85 15.98 12.13
N LYS A 162 4.43 15.99 10.92
CA LYS A 162 5.69 15.32 10.58
C LYS A 162 5.65 13.83 10.95
N SER A 163 4.54 13.17 10.66
CA SER A 163 4.31 11.75 10.98
C SER A 163 3.69 11.02 9.80
N ILE A 164 4.05 9.76 9.64
CA ILE A 164 3.39 8.84 8.70
C ILE A 164 2.06 8.36 9.30
N ASN A 165 2.09 7.84 10.53
CA ASN A 165 0.90 7.27 11.15
C ASN A 165 0.24 8.34 12.04
N VAL A 166 -1.00 8.66 11.73
CA VAL A 166 -1.79 9.66 12.45
C VAL A 166 -3.10 9.03 12.91
N LEU A 167 -3.42 9.22 14.18
CA LEU A 167 -4.73 8.95 14.75
C LEU A 167 -5.46 10.29 14.86
N LEU A 168 -6.34 10.59 13.90
CA LEU A 168 -7.14 11.81 13.94
C LEU A 168 -8.42 11.54 14.72
N VAL A 169 -8.43 11.95 16.00
CA VAL A 169 -9.57 11.84 16.91
C VAL A 169 -10.54 12.99 16.64
N ILE A 170 -11.78 12.65 16.34
CA ILE A 170 -12.89 13.59 16.18
C ILE A 170 -13.77 13.50 17.42
N GLY A 171 -14.08 14.63 18.04
CA GLY A 171 -14.93 14.65 19.23
C GLY A 171 -14.91 16.00 19.95
N ASN A 172 -15.71 16.11 20.99
CA ASN A 172 -15.68 17.27 21.89
C ASN A 172 -15.10 16.87 23.25
N GLU A 173 -15.93 16.28 24.12
CA GLU A 173 -15.52 15.76 25.43
C GLU A 173 -15.17 14.26 25.37
N GLU A 174 -15.79 13.55 24.43
CA GLU A 174 -15.58 12.13 24.13
C GLU A 174 -15.23 11.97 22.64
N PRO A 175 -14.54 10.88 22.25
CA PRO A 175 -14.31 10.59 20.85
C PRO A 175 -15.60 10.11 20.18
N ASP A 176 -16.02 10.79 19.12
CA ASP A 176 -17.11 10.38 18.25
C ASP A 176 -16.61 9.35 17.21
N GLU A 177 -15.43 9.59 16.65
CA GLU A 177 -14.77 8.70 15.71
C GLU A 177 -13.25 8.94 15.66
N VAL A 178 -12.50 8.00 15.09
CA VAL A 178 -11.08 8.16 14.78
C VAL A 178 -10.75 7.69 13.37
N TYR A 179 -9.95 8.48 12.66
CA TYR A 179 -9.34 8.06 11.40
C TYR A 179 -7.89 7.63 11.64
N LEU A 180 -7.50 6.51 11.03
CA LEU A 180 -6.12 6.04 11.04
C LEU A 180 -5.49 6.29 9.68
N PHE A 181 -4.66 7.33 9.58
CA PHE A 181 -3.96 7.68 8.35
C PHE A 181 -2.59 7.02 8.27
N ASN A 182 -2.15 6.64 7.07
CA ASN A 182 -0.85 6.03 6.83
C ASN A 182 -0.18 6.50 5.52
N LEU A 183 1.02 6.01 5.21
CA LEU A 183 1.74 6.52 4.03
C LEU A 183 1.03 6.20 2.70
N VAL A 184 0.40 5.03 2.57
CA VAL A 184 -0.20 4.57 1.31
C VAL A 184 -1.57 5.19 1.00
N GLY A 185 -2.11 5.99 1.93
CA GLY A 185 -3.40 6.67 1.81
C GLY A 185 -4.56 5.89 2.41
N ALA A 186 -4.28 4.92 3.30
CA ALA A 186 -5.33 4.25 4.06
C ALA A 186 -5.86 5.22 5.12
N HIS A 187 -7.18 5.26 5.25
CA HIS A 187 -7.91 6.12 6.17
C HIS A 187 -9.18 5.44 6.72
N PRO A 188 -9.10 4.21 7.26
CA PRO A 188 -10.26 3.59 7.91
C PRO A 188 -10.76 4.48 9.06
N CYS A 189 -12.08 4.57 9.17
CA CYS A 189 -12.77 5.25 10.25
C CYS A 189 -13.31 4.22 11.25
N ILE A 190 -13.06 4.45 12.54
CA ILE A 190 -13.61 3.65 13.64
C ILE A 190 -14.59 4.53 14.41
N GLN A 191 -15.83 4.07 14.52
CA GLN A 191 -16.91 4.78 15.20
C GLN A 191 -16.84 4.58 16.72
N GLY A 192 -17.15 5.62 17.46
CA GLY A 192 -17.20 5.66 18.93
C GLY A 192 -18.52 5.15 19.54
N ASP A 193 -19.28 4.31 18.84
CA ASP A 193 -20.58 3.82 19.35
C ASP A 193 -20.42 2.84 20.53
N ASP A 194 -19.35 2.05 20.52
CA ASP A 194 -18.95 1.13 21.58
C ASP A 194 -17.47 1.41 21.92
N MET A 195 -17.24 2.04 23.08
CA MET A 195 -15.90 2.48 23.50
C MET A 195 -14.92 1.31 23.69
N ASP A 196 -15.37 0.16 24.18
CA ASP A 196 -14.47 -0.99 24.36
C ASP A 196 -14.01 -1.51 22.99
N ALA A 197 -14.96 -1.66 22.06
CA ALA A 197 -14.67 -2.08 20.68
C ALA A 197 -13.82 -1.03 19.93
N PHE A 198 -14.07 0.25 20.16
CA PHE A 198 -13.33 1.37 19.58
C PHE A 198 -11.83 1.30 19.94
N TYR A 199 -11.51 1.17 21.23
CA TYR A 199 -10.11 1.08 21.67
C TYR A 199 -9.46 -0.25 21.28
N ASP A 200 -10.20 -1.36 21.31
CA ASP A 200 -9.69 -2.66 20.84
C ASP A 200 -9.33 -2.63 19.34
N ASP A 201 -10.15 -2.01 18.48
CA ASP A 201 -9.86 -1.90 17.04
C ASP A 201 -8.64 -1.01 16.78
N ILE A 202 -8.54 0.17 17.42
CA ILE A 202 -7.35 1.04 17.31
C ILE A 202 -6.09 0.27 17.73
N MET A 203 -6.14 -0.38 18.89
CA MET A 203 -5.02 -1.17 19.41
C MET A 203 -4.65 -2.28 18.43
N LEU A 204 -5.61 -3.06 17.93
CA LEU A 204 -5.36 -4.17 17.00
C LEU A 204 -4.74 -3.69 15.68
N ARG A 205 -5.17 -2.55 15.13
CA ARG A 205 -4.55 -1.97 13.93
C ARG A 205 -3.10 -1.54 14.18
N MET A 206 -2.82 -0.92 15.33
CA MET A 206 -1.45 -0.57 15.71
C MET A 206 -0.58 -1.82 15.87
N VAL A 207 -1.08 -2.84 16.57
CA VAL A 207 -0.37 -4.12 16.78
C VAL A 207 -0.14 -4.84 15.45
N THR A 208 -1.12 -4.84 14.56
CA THR A 208 -1.02 -5.45 13.22
C THR A 208 0.15 -4.85 12.45
N MET A 209 0.24 -3.52 12.40
CA MET A 209 1.27 -2.82 11.65
C MET A 209 2.70 -3.10 12.16
N VAL A 210 2.90 -3.28 13.48
CA VAL A 210 4.24 -3.54 14.04
C VAL A 210 4.55 -5.03 14.25
N SER A 211 3.59 -5.90 13.94
CA SER A 211 3.76 -7.35 13.97
C SER A 211 4.27 -7.90 12.64
N THR A 212 4.42 -7.05 11.62
CA THR A 212 4.97 -7.38 10.29
C THR A 212 6.42 -6.89 10.13
N HIS A 213 7.10 -7.35 9.09
CA HIS A 213 8.42 -6.87 8.70
C HIS A 213 8.55 -6.66 7.18
N GLU A 214 9.39 -5.71 6.79
CA GLU A 214 9.64 -5.40 5.39
C GLU A 214 10.44 -6.51 4.69
N VAL A 215 10.13 -6.77 3.42
CA VAL A 215 10.76 -7.81 2.58
C VAL A 215 11.44 -7.21 1.34
N THR A 216 12.24 -6.16 1.55
CA THR A 216 12.87 -5.36 0.48
C THR A 216 14.39 -5.54 0.38
N ASP A 217 15.01 -6.48 1.09
CA ASP A 217 16.48 -6.69 1.11
C ASP A 217 17.00 -7.42 -0.14
N HIS A 218 16.71 -6.92 -1.34
CA HIS A 218 17.01 -7.61 -2.60
C HIS A 218 18.51 -7.84 -2.82
N LYS A 219 18.88 -9.03 -3.31
CA LYS A 219 20.30 -9.42 -3.50
C LYS A 219 20.65 -9.73 -4.95
N VAL A 220 21.77 -9.20 -5.41
CA VAL A 220 22.31 -9.48 -6.75
C VAL A 220 22.92 -10.88 -6.80
N THR A 221 22.64 -11.63 -7.85
CA THR A 221 23.17 -12.98 -8.07
C THR A 221 23.58 -13.21 -9.53
N GLY A 222 24.44 -14.22 -9.74
CA GLY A 222 24.87 -14.66 -11.06
C GLY A 222 25.75 -13.66 -11.83
N LYS A 223 25.99 -13.96 -13.10
CA LYS A 223 26.66 -13.03 -14.04
C LYS A 223 25.63 -12.10 -14.67
N PRO A 224 25.97 -10.85 -15.02
CA PRO A 224 25.04 -9.98 -15.73
C PRO A 224 24.53 -10.59 -17.06
N ILE A 225 23.27 -10.33 -17.40
CA ILE A 225 22.66 -10.64 -18.70
C ILE A 225 23.32 -9.76 -19.75
N ALA A 226 23.85 -10.39 -20.79
CA ALA A 226 24.50 -9.69 -21.89
C ALA A 226 23.54 -8.70 -22.58
N ARG A 227 24.02 -7.50 -22.91
CA ARG A 227 23.18 -6.46 -23.54
C ARG A 227 22.57 -6.90 -24.87
N SER A 228 23.28 -7.74 -25.63
CA SER A 228 22.78 -8.32 -26.89
C SER A 228 21.58 -9.23 -26.65
N ARG A 229 21.63 -10.06 -25.60
CA ARG A 229 20.56 -10.98 -25.20
C ARG A 229 19.33 -10.20 -24.72
N TRP A 230 19.53 -9.19 -23.86
CA TRP A 230 18.47 -8.28 -23.41
C TRP A 230 17.72 -7.63 -24.58
N LYS A 231 18.45 -7.17 -25.60
CA LYS A 231 17.85 -6.53 -26.79
C LYS A 231 17.12 -7.49 -27.73
N GLN A 232 17.45 -8.79 -27.69
CA GLN A 232 16.80 -9.81 -28.51
C GLN A 232 15.47 -10.27 -27.90
N SER A 233 15.35 -10.24 -26.58
CA SER A 233 14.09 -10.50 -25.87
C SER A 233 13.02 -9.46 -26.26
N THR A 234 11.80 -9.94 -26.48
CA THR A 234 10.64 -9.09 -26.79
C THR A 234 10.03 -8.47 -25.53
N THR A 235 10.29 -9.04 -24.36
CA THR A 235 9.66 -8.65 -23.08
C THR A 235 9.96 -7.20 -22.68
N PRO A 236 11.22 -6.70 -22.68
CA PRO A 236 11.50 -5.31 -22.32
C PRO A 236 10.73 -4.30 -23.19
N LYS A 237 10.63 -4.59 -24.50
CA LYS A 237 9.86 -3.76 -25.42
C LYS A 237 8.37 -3.80 -25.06
N ALA A 238 7.83 -4.98 -24.78
CA ALA A 238 6.43 -5.13 -24.45
C ALA A 238 6.07 -4.49 -23.10
N MET A 239 6.95 -4.56 -22.10
CA MET A 239 6.82 -3.83 -20.83
C MET A 239 6.71 -2.31 -21.03
N ARG A 240 7.50 -1.74 -21.94
CA ARG A 240 7.39 -0.31 -22.29
C ARG A 240 6.11 0.03 -23.04
N SER A 241 5.62 -0.87 -23.90
CA SER A 241 4.32 -0.70 -24.53
C SER A 241 3.18 -0.75 -23.51
N ALA A 242 3.22 -1.72 -22.59
CA ALA A 242 2.26 -1.86 -21.49
C ALA A 242 2.24 -0.62 -20.59
N SER A 243 3.41 -0.07 -20.26
CA SER A 243 3.58 1.19 -19.55
C SER A 243 2.75 2.33 -20.17
N VAL A 244 2.88 2.52 -21.48
CA VAL A 244 2.16 3.59 -22.21
C VAL A 244 0.67 3.30 -22.25
N GLU A 245 0.26 2.06 -22.52
CA GLU A 245 -1.17 1.70 -22.60
C GLU A 245 -1.89 1.83 -21.26
N LEU A 246 -1.28 1.33 -20.17
CA LEU A 246 -1.83 1.50 -18.82
C LEU A 246 -1.82 2.98 -18.40
N GLY A 247 -0.80 3.74 -18.81
CA GLY A 247 -0.73 5.18 -18.58
C GLY A 247 -1.86 5.97 -19.26
N LYS A 248 -2.26 5.61 -20.49
CA LYS A 248 -3.39 6.24 -21.20
C LYS A 248 -4.75 6.03 -20.52
N ARG A 249 -4.85 5.05 -19.62
CA ARG A 249 -6.06 4.67 -18.88
C ARG A 249 -6.00 5.12 -17.42
N ASP A 250 -5.06 6.02 -17.11
CA ASP A 250 -4.84 6.57 -15.77
C ASP A 250 -4.68 5.50 -14.68
N PHE A 251 -4.17 4.31 -15.05
CA PHE A 251 -3.99 3.23 -14.10
C PHE A 251 -2.91 3.57 -13.05
N PHE A 252 -1.82 4.19 -13.51
CA PHE A 252 -0.76 4.66 -12.62
C PHE A 252 -1.09 6.04 -12.10
N THR A 253 -0.94 6.22 -10.80
CA THR A 253 -0.98 7.52 -10.15
C THR A 253 0.34 8.26 -10.34
N PRO A 254 0.29 9.61 -10.38
CA PRO A 254 1.49 10.42 -10.28
C PRO A 254 2.29 10.09 -9.03
N MET A 255 3.61 10.23 -9.14
CA MET A 255 4.51 10.01 -8.02
C MET A 255 4.38 11.13 -7.00
N ILE A 256 4.29 10.74 -5.72
CA ILE A 256 4.33 11.68 -4.60
C ILE A 256 5.77 11.80 -4.14
N ARG A 257 6.30 13.03 -4.14
CA ARG A 257 7.58 13.35 -3.52
C ARG A 257 7.33 14.02 -2.18
N ILE A 258 7.88 13.45 -1.11
CA ILE A 258 7.67 14.00 0.24
C ILE A 258 8.30 15.40 0.35
N GLY A 259 9.39 15.65 -0.37
CA GLY A 259 10.01 16.97 -0.48
C GLY A 259 9.11 18.05 -1.10
N ASP A 260 8.11 17.66 -1.89
CA ASP A 260 7.12 18.60 -2.44
C ASP A 260 6.07 18.97 -1.38
N LEU A 261 5.81 18.11 -0.39
CA LEU A 261 4.91 18.40 0.73
C LEU A 261 5.59 19.22 1.83
N VAL A 262 6.80 18.82 2.24
CA VAL A 262 7.49 19.41 3.40
C VAL A 262 8.99 19.58 3.17
N GLN A 263 9.55 20.70 3.65
CA GLN A 263 10.99 20.89 3.74
C GLN A 263 11.49 20.42 5.10
N VAL A 264 12.08 19.24 5.15
CA VAL A 264 12.85 18.75 6.30
C VAL A 264 14.24 18.32 5.81
N PRO A 265 15.33 18.74 6.48
CA PRO A 265 16.66 18.26 6.14
C PRO A 265 16.74 16.73 6.33
N ALA A 266 17.38 16.02 5.38
CA ALA A 266 17.67 14.59 5.48
C ALA A 266 16.44 13.66 5.68
N VAL A 267 15.28 14.00 5.10
CA VAL A 267 14.08 13.14 5.08
C VAL A 267 14.40 11.72 4.60
N GLY A 268 15.30 11.60 3.60
CA GLY A 268 15.73 10.35 3.00
C GLY A 268 16.37 9.35 3.96
N ASP A 269 16.89 9.82 5.10
CA ASP A 269 17.51 8.96 6.11
C ASP A 269 16.45 8.33 7.05
N SER A 270 15.22 8.87 7.05
CA SER A 270 14.13 8.42 7.92
C SER A 270 13.03 7.69 7.15
N ILE A 271 12.78 8.08 5.90
CA ILE A 271 11.78 7.50 4.99
C ILE A 271 12.26 7.58 3.56
N ALA A 272 11.71 6.75 2.67
CA ALA A 272 11.94 6.91 1.24
C ALA A 272 11.58 8.34 0.81
N ASN A 273 12.50 9.02 0.12
CA ASN A 273 12.33 10.42 -0.30
C ASN A 273 11.12 10.66 -1.22
N GLN A 274 10.67 9.59 -1.88
CA GLN A 274 9.55 9.59 -2.81
C GLN A 274 8.93 8.20 -2.84
N TYR A 275 7.66 8.16 -3.23
CA TYR A 275 6.91 6.93 -3.36
C TYR A 275 6.33 6.88 -4.77
N SER A 276 6.72 5.86 -5.53
CA SER A 276 6.07 5.55 -6.80
C SER A 276 5.02 4.48 -6.55
N GLU A 277 3.77 4.79 -6.83
CA GLU A 277 2.65 3.88 -6.58
C GLU A 277 2.54 2.81 -7.66
N GLY A 278 2.14 1.59 -7.28
CA GLY A 278 1.98 0.45 -8.19
C GLY A 278 3.30 -0.25 -8.56
N CYS A 279 3.23 -1.39 -9.24
CA CYS A 279 4.36 -1.99 -9.93
C CYS A 279 3.85 -3.04 -10.91
N PHE A 280 4.65 -3.44 -11.90
CA PHE A 280 4.25 -4.53 -12.76
C PHE A 280 5.41 -5.36 -13.25
N VAL A 281 5.12 -6.64 -13.46
CA VAL A 281 6.11 -7.65 -13.84
C VAL A 281 5.53 -8.61 -14.88
N THR A 282 6.40 -9.15 -15.73
CA THR A 282 6.00 -10.24 -16.63
C THR A 282 7.10 -11.28 -16.75
N TRP A 283 6.72 -12.54 -16.93
CA TRP A 283 7.64 -13.64 -17.13
C TRP A 283 8.32 -13.55 -18.51
N GLU A 284 9.65 -13.65 -18.52
CA GLU A 284 10.49 -13.76 -19.71
C GLU A 284 11.02 -15.20 -19.85
N PRO A 285 10.47 -16.01 -20.77
CA PRO A 285 10.84 -17.41 -20.92
C PRO A 285 12.32 -17.65 -21.24
N GLU A 286 12.98 -16.74 -21.93
CA GLU A 286 14.40 -16.89 -22.26
C GLU A 286 15.28 -16.79 -21.02
N PHE A 287 14.92 -15.92 -20.07
CA PHE A 287 15.69 -15.69 -18.84
C PHE A 287 15.24 -16.60 -17.71
N GLU A 288 14.09 -17.27 -17.85
CA GLU A 288 13.41 -18.00 -16.78
C GLU A 288 13.23 -17.12 -15.54
N ALA A 289 12.81 -15.87 -15.77
CA ALA A 289 12.81 -14.81 -14.78
C ALA A 289 11.63 -13.85 -14.99
N LEU A 290 11.31 -13.07 -13.97
CA LEU A 290 10.40 -11.93 -14.10
C LEU A 290 11.18 -10.69 -14.52
N VAL A 291 10.69 -9.99 -15.55
CA VAL A 291 11.09 -8.62 -15.86
C VAL A 291 10.12 -7.69 -15.15
N ALA A 292 10.65 -6.84 -14.26
CA ALA A 292 9.87 -6.05 -13.31
C ALA A 292 10.22 -4.56 -13.41
N THR A 293 9.27 -3.69 -13.09
CA THR A 293 9.58 -2.26 -12.88
C THR A 293 10.47 -2.06 -11.65
N VAL A 294 11.43 -1.13 -11.76
CA VAL A 294 12.30 -0.73 -10.64
C VAL A 294 11.52 0.07 -9.58
N THR A 295 12.04 0.11 -8.36
CA THR A 295 11.46 0.90 -7.27
C THR A 295 11.62 2.41 -7.53
N GLY A 296 10.56 3.17 -7.25
CA GLY A 296 10.64 4.63 -7.22
C GLY A 296 11.43 5.18 -6.05
N SER A 297 11.77 4.37 -5.03
CA SER A 297 12.56 4.86 -3.89
C SER A 297 14.00 5.21 -4.27
N ALA A 298 14.57 4.53 -5.28
CA ALA A 298 15.92 4.78 -5.77
C ALA A 298 16.01 6.07 -6.60
N ARG A 299 15.07 6.24 -7.53
CA ARG A 299 14.94 7.44 -8.37
C ARG A 299 13.52 7.60 -8.90
N PRO A 300 13.14 8.81 -9.37
CA PRO A 300 11.86 8.98 -10.01
C PRO A 300 11.70 8.06 -11.23
N VAL A 301 10.61 7.30 -11.28
CA VAL A 301 10.18 6.48 -12.42
C VAL A 301 8.81 6.95 -12.92
N ASN A 302 8.72 7.28 -14.21
CA ASN A 302 7.43 7.53 -14.86
C ASN A 302 6.86 6.20 -15.39
N LYS A 303 5.95 5.59 -14.61
CA LYS A 303 5.34 4.29 -14.98
C LYS A 303 4.46 4.35 -16.23
N GLY A 304 4.05 5.54 -16.68
CA GLY A 304 3.38 5.74 -17.97
C GLY A 304 4.33 5.84 -19.17
N ASN A 305 5.65 5.88 -18.95
CA ASN A 305 6.65 5.98 -20.02
C ASN A 305 8.00 5.36 -19.61
N LEU A 306 8.03 4.04 -19.43
CA LEU A 306 9.24 3.31 -19.04
C LEU A 306 10.32 3.27 -20.12
N THR A 307 11.57 3.20 -19.68
CA THR A 307 12.78 2.93 -20.46
C THR A 307 13.39 1.58 -20.08
N ASP A 308 14.47 1.17 -20.76
CA ASP A 308 15.24 -0.03 -20.36
C ASP A 308 15.80 0.07 -18.93
N ASP A 309 16.19 1.27 -18.51
CA ASP A 309 16.77 1.52 -17.19
C ASP A 309 15.73 1.46 -16.06
N ASP A 310 14.44 1.48 -16.41
CA ASP A 310 13.34 1.33 -15.46
C ASP A 310 12.92 -0.14 -15.23
N LEU A 311 13.70 -1.10 -15.75
CA LEU A 311 13.42 -2.53 -15.65
C LEU A 311 14.54 -3.28 -14.92
N ALA A 312 14.14 -4.17 -14.01
CA ALA A 312 14.97 -5.10 -13.27
C ALA A 312 14.59 -6.55 -13.62
N VAL A 313 15.53 -7.49 -13.40
CA VAL A 313 15.29 -8.92 -13.63
C VAL A 313 15.34 -9.66 -12.29
N ILE A 314 14.22 -10.28 -11.92
CA ILE A 314 14.05 -11.07 -10.72
C ILE A 314 14.10 -12.54 -11.09
N VAL A 315 15.08 -13.27 -10.57
CA VAL A 315 15.34 -14.67 -10.93
C VAL A 315 14.82 -15.66 -9.90
N ASP A 316 14.70 -15.27 -8.64
CA ASP A 316 14.19 -16.15 -7.58
C ASP A 316 13.84 -15.34 -6.31
N MET A 317 13.29 -16.03 -5.32
CA MET A 317 13.19 -15.58 -3.94
C MET A 317 14.51 -15.83 -3.19
N GLN A 318 14.83 -14.97 -2.22
CA GLN A 318 15.90 -15.31 -1.28
C GLN A 318 15.48 -16.45 -0.35
N PRO A 319 16.43 -17.30 0.08
CA PRO A 319 16.13 -18.43 0.97
C PRO A 319 15.52 -18.03 2.32
N ASP A 320 15.83 -16.83 2.81
CA ASP A 320 15.32 -16.30 4.08
C ASP A 320 14.01 -15.51 3.94
N GLY A 321 13.51 -15.31 2.71
CA GLY A 321 12.29 -14.56 2.43
C GLY A 321 12.42 -13.03 2.58
N SER A 322 13.61 -12.50 2.87
CA SER A 322 13.84 -11.07 3.13
C SER A 322 13.74 -10.19 1.87
N GLY A 323 13.67 -10.80 0.69
CA GLY A 323 13.57 -10.12 -0.60
C GLY A 323 13.75 -11.10 -1.76
N VAL A 324 13.96 -10.56 -2.96
CA VAL A 324 14.21 -11.35 -4.17
C VAL A 324 15.68 -11.38 -4.57
N MET A 325 16.05 -12.40 -5.34
CA MET A 325 17.33 -12.48 -6.04
C MET A 325 17.21 -11.84 -7.43
N VAL A 326 18.13 -10.94 -7.76
CA VAL A 326 18.12 -10.17 -9.00
C VAL A 326 19.36 -10.41 -9.85
N GLN A 327 19.21 -10.35 -11.17
CA GLN A 327 20.32 -10.44 -12.11
C GLN A 327 20.48 -9.11 -12.85
N HIS A 328 21.69 -8.57 -12.85
CA HIS A 328 21.95 -7.31 -13.55
C HIS A 328 21.93 -7.49 -15.07
N VAL A 329 21.67 -6.42 -15.80
CA VAL A 329 21.80 -6.34 -17.25
C VAL A 329 22.98 -5.44 -17.59
N GLU A 330 23.86 -5.90 -18.48
CA GLU A 330 25.03 -5.12 -18.90
C GLU A 330 24.62 -3.78 -19.51
N GLY A 331 25.16 -2.68 -18.96
CA GLY A 331 24.93 -1.34 -19.47
C GLY A 331 23.59 -0.70 -19.08
N ASN A 332 22.78 -1.36 -18.25
CA ASN A 332 21.63 -0.72 -17.58
C ASN A 332 22.07 -0.09 -16.25
N SER A 333 21.23 0.81 -15.72
CA SER A 333 21.39 1.43 -14.39
C SER A 333 21.33 0.39 -13.25
N ASN A 334 20.56 -0.69 -13.44
CA ASN A 334 20.39 -1.79 -12.48
C ASN A 334 19.88 -1.32 -11.11
N ASP A 335 18.92 -0.39 -11.12
CA ASP A 335 18.19 -0.02 -9.92
C ASP A 335 17.42 -1.24 -9.37
N PRO A 336 17.21 -1.36 -8.05
CA PRO A 336 16.47 -2.48 -7.46
C PRO A 336 15.03 -2.57 -8.00
N PRO A 337 14.42 -3.78 -8.04
CA PRO A 337 13.01 -3.94 -8.39
C PRO A 337 12.09 -3.25 -7.38
N SER A 338 10.79 -3.20 -7.67
CA SER A 338 9.75 -2.73 -6.74
C SER A 338 9.90 -3.36 -5.34
N SER A 339 9.53 -2.60 -4.31
CA SER A 339 9.45 -3.11 -2.93
C SER A 339 8.48 -4.28 -2.76
N GLU A 340 7.59 -4.48 -3.72
CA GLU A 340 6.59 -5.55 -3.80
C GLU A 340 7.03 -6.72 -4.70
N ALA A 341 8.34 -6.81 -4.97
CA ALA A 341 8.89 -7.87 -5.80
C ALA A 341 8.66 -9.28 -5.23
N VAL A 342 8.54 -9.40 -3.91
CA VAL A 342 8.39 -10.69 -3.22
C VAL A 342 7.08 -11.35 -3.54
N GLU A 343 5.94 -10.66 -3.35
CA GLU A 343 4.63 -11.20 -3.72
C GLU A 343 4.56 -11.54 -5.21
N MET A 344 5.15 -10.69 -6.04
CA MET A 344 5.17 -10.89 -7.48
C MET A 344 5.88 -12.18 -7.86
N MET A 345 7.00 -12.52 -7.24
CA MET A 345 7.71 -13.78 -7.50
C MET A 345 6.99 -14.98 -6.85
N GLU A 346 6.55 -14.83 -5.61
CA GLU A 346 6.02 -15.95 -4.82
C GLU A 346 4.66 -16.45 -5.31
N MET A 347 3.85 -15.58 -5.94
CA MET A 347 2.56 -15.94 -6.54
C MET A 347 2.67 -17.16 -7.49
N ASP A 348 3.77 -17.34 -8.22
CA ASP A 348 3.93 -18.46 -9.16
C ASP A 348 4.15 -19.82 -8.48
N ARG A 349 4.63 -19.81 -7.23
CA ARG A 349 5.21 -21.01 -6.58
C ARG A 349 4.19 -22.12 -6.31
N THR A 350 2.94 -21.76 -6.05
CA THR A 350 1.88 -22.69 -5.66
C THR A 350 0.97 -23.10 -6.82
N LEU A 351 1.16 -22.49 -7.99
CA LEU A 351 0.30 -22.64 -9.16
C LEU A 351 0.93 -23.56 -10.21
N PRO A 352 0.11 -24.16 -11.10
CA PRO A 352 0.64 -25.01 -12.16
C PRO A 352 1.50 -24.22 -13.14
N GLN A 353 2.46 -24.92 -13.73
CA GLN A 353 3.14 -24.46 -14.93
C GLN A 353 2.44 -24.98 -16.19
N ILE A 354 2.53 -24.22 -17.27
CA ILE A 354 2.04 -24.60 -18.59
C ILE A 354 3.22 -24.77 -19.56
N SER A 355 3.00 -25.51 -20.64
CA SER A 355 3.96 -25.62 -21.73
C SER A 355 3.53 -24.72 -22.88
N LEU A 356 4.37 -23.76 -23.22
CA LEU A 356 4.25 -23.01 -24.46
C LEU A 356 4.84 -23.86 -25.60
N SER A 357 4.12 -23.94 -26.72
CA SER A 357 4.50 -24.76 -27.88
C SER A 357 4.67 -23.91 -29.14
N ALA A 358 4.80 -24.54 -30.31
CA ALA A 358 5.07 -23.88 -31.59
C ALA A 358 4.14 -22.69 -31.90
N GLU A 359 2.91 -22.73 -31.43
CA GLU A 359 1.90 -21.66 -31.56
C GLU A 359 2.34 -20.32 -30.95
N TRP A 360 3.24 -20.36 -29.97
CA TRP A 360 3.81 -19.22 -29.26
C TRP A 360 5.19 -18.83 -29.78
N LYS A 361 5.73 -19.58 -30.76
CA LYS A 361 7.12 -19.48 -31.24
C LYS A 361 8.18 -19.63 -30.13
N ILE A 362 7.77 -20.16 -28.98
CA ILE A 362 8.58 -20.41 -27.79
C ILE A 362 8.26 -21.83 -27.35
N SER A 363 9.31 -22.61 -27.03
CA SER A 363 9.16 -23.95 -26.47
C SER A 363 9.74 -23.94 -25.05
N SER A 364 8.92 -23.55 -24.08
CA SER A 364 9.33 -23.42 -22.68
C SER A 364 8.21 -23.79 -21.72
N LYS A 365 8.58 -24.20 -20.50
CA LYS A 365 7.67 -24.43 -19.40
C LYS A 365 7.65 -23.17 -18.54
N VAL A 366 6.49 -22.55 -18.40
CA VAL A 366 6.33 -21.23 -17.79
C VAL A 366 5.24 -21.27 -16.71
N PRO A 367 5.22 -20.34 -15.75
CA PRO A 367 4.08 -20.18 -14.84
C PRO A 367 2.78 -19.92 -15.62
N VAL A 368 1.64 -20.38 -15.08
CA VAL A 368 0.32 -20.09 -15.68
C VAL A 368 0.03 -18.58 -15.75
N MET A 369 0.52 -17.82 -14.78
CA MET A 369 0.50 -16.36 -14.82
C MET A 369 1.63 -15.86 -15.70
N ARG A 370 1.29 -15.02 -16.66
CA ARG A 370 2.27 -14.34 -17.50
C ARG A 370 2.69 -13.03 -16.88
N SER A 371 1.71 -12.20 -16.52
CA SER A 371 1.92 -10.80 -16.13
C SER A 371 1.16 -10.49 -14.85
N LYS A 372 1.72 -9.61 -14.02
CA LYS A 372 1.14 -9.21 -12.73
C LYS A 372 1.27 -7.70 -12.57
N LEU A 373 0.20 -7.05 -12.18
CA LEU A 373 0.03 -5.61 -12.12
C LEU A 373 -0.53 -5.22 -10.75
N HIS A 374 0.24 -4.46 -10.00
CA HIS A 374 -0.20 -3.80 -8.79
C HIS A 374 -0.46 -2.32 -9.07
N GLY A 375 -1.56 -1.79 -8.55
CA GLY A 375 -1.92 -0.38 -8.71
C GLY A 375 -2.68 0.16 -7.51
N HIS A 376 -2.57 1.46 -7.26
CA HIS A 376 -3.25 2.16 -6.18
C HIS A 376 -4.63 2.63 -6.66
N ARG A 377 -5.42 1.64 -7.08
CA ARG A 377 -6.75 1.77 -7.67
C ARG A 377 -7.67 0.73 -7.07
N GLY A 378 -8.97 1.03 -7.04
CA GLY A 378 -10.00 0.05 -6.77
C GLY A 378 -10.52 -0.61 -8.04
N VAL A 379 -11.44 -1.56 -7.86
CA VAL A 379 -12.22 -2.17 -8.93
C VAL A 379 -13.69 -1.96 -8.61
N ALA A 380 -14.36 -1.04 -9.31
CA ALA A 380 -15.77 -0.76 -9.10
C ALA A 380 -16.67 -1.90 -9.62
N ALA A 381 -16.25 -2.58 -10.68
CA ALA A 381 -17.00 -3.67 -11.26
C ALA A 381 -16.14 -4.63 -12.09
N PHE A 382 -16.62 -5.86 -12.29
CA PHE A 382 -16.05 -6.79 -13.25
C PHE A 382 -17.09 -7.75 -13.86
N ASN A 383 -16.81 -8.28 -15.04
CA ASN A 383 -17.61 -9.34 -15.65
C ASN A 383 -17.06 -10.71 -15.24
N SER A 384 -17.85 -11.47 -14.46
CA SER A 384 -17.43 -12.76 -13.90
C SER A 384 -17.21 -13.89 -14.94
N GLN A 385 -17.65 -13.71 -16.18
CA GLN A 385 -17.37 -14.65 -17.28
C GLN A 385 -15.94 -14.54 -17.82
N TYR A 386 -15.30 -13.38 -17.65
CA TYR A 386 -13.97 -13.07 -18.20
C TYR A 386 -12.93 -12.83 -17.10
N VAL A 387 -13.38 -12.36 -15.94
CA VAL A 387 -12.54 -11.94 -14.82
C VAL A 387 -12.91 -12.71 -13.56
N GLU A 388 -11.91 -13.18 -12.81
CA GLU A 388 -12.10 -13.78 -11.48
C GLU A 388 -11.66 -12.80 -10.37
N HIS A 389 -12.49 -12.60 -9.37
CA HIS A 389 -12.09 -11.97 -8.10
C HIS A 389 -11.75 -13.06 -7.08
N VAL A 390 -10.55 -12.98 -6.49
CA VAL A 390 -10.13 -13.87 -5.39
C VAL A 390 -10.03 -13.07 -4.08
N PRO A 391 -10.85 -13.39 -3.06
CA PRO A 391 -10.83 -12.64 -1.81
C PRO A 391 -9.57 -12.95 -1.00
N LEU A 392 -9.15 -11.98 -0.18
CA LEU A 392 -8.17 -12.20 0.88
C LEU A 392 -8.79 -13.03 2.03
N GLU A 393 -7.96 -13.50 2.95
CA GLU A 393 -8.48 -14.05 4.20
C GLU A 393 -9.15 -12.93 5.03
N PRO A 394 -10.23 -13.24 5.79
CA PRO A 394 -11.03 -12.21 6.46
C PRO A 394 -10.25 -11.20 7.32
N PRO A 395 -9.21 -11.56 8.10
CA PRO A 395 -8.46 -10.61 8.91
C PRO A 395 -7.87 -9.44 8.11
N TYR A 396 -7.47 -9.66 6.85
CA TYR A 396 -6.88 -8.61 6.01
C TYR A 396 -7.88 -7.52 5.59
N TYR A 397 -9.18 -7.79 5.68
CA TYR A 397 -10.22 -6.80 5.45
C TYR A 397 -10.52 -5.92 6.67
N HIS A 398 -10.32 -6.45 7.87
CA HIS A 398 -10.59 -5.72 9.11
C HIS A 398 -9.34 -5.01 9.64
N LEU A 399 -8.20 -5.70 9.55
CA LEU A 399 -6.89 -5.25 10.02
C LEU A 399 -5.92 -5.27 8.83
N PRO A 400 -6.02 -4.29 7.91
CA PRO A 400 -5.15 -4.24 6.73
C PRO A 400 -3.68 -4.11 7.15
N VAL A 401 -2.79 -4.64 6.31
CA VAL A 401 -1.34 -4.63 6.51
C VAL A 401 -0.70 -3.63 5.55
N SER A 402 0.50 -3.15 5.88
CA SER A 402 1.25 -2.22 5.04
C SER A 402 1.89 -2.91 3.84
N CYS A 403 2.14 -2.13 2.78
CA CYS A 403 2.83 -2.57 1.57
C CYS A 403 4.25 -3.08 1.85
N ALA A 404 4.76 -3.93 0.95
CA ALA A 404 6.14 -4.46 1.01
C ALA A 404 6.48 -5.23 2.30
N THR A 405 5.47 -5.78 2.97
CA THR A 405 5.63 -6.64 4.14
C THR A 405 5.45 -8.10 3.77
N GLU A 406 6.05 -9.00 4.56
CA GLU A 406 5.83 -10.43 4.45
C GLU A 406 4.35 -10.81 4.59
N ALA A 407 3.59 -10.05 5.41
CA ALA A 407 2.18 -10.31 5.65
C ALA A 407 1.32 -9.96 4.43
N GLN A 408 1.62 -8.86 3.71
CA GLN A 408 0.99 -8.55 2.44
C GLN A 408 1.28 -9.64 1.41
N ALA A 409 2.55 -10.03 1.29
CA ALA A 409 2.94 -11.02 0.29
C ALA A 409 2.25 -12.36 0.52
N ARG A 410 2.21 -12.83 1.77
CA ARG A 410 1.46 -14.02 2.15
C ARG A 410 -0.02 -13.91 1.79
N ALA A 411 -0.67 -12.78 2.08
CA ALA A 411 -2.09 -12.57 1.81
C ALA A 411 -2.40 -12.72 0.31
N ILE A 412 -1.57 -12.08 -0.53
CA ILE A 412 -1.70 -12.12 -1.99
C ILE A 412 -1.47 -13.54 -2.50
N VAL A 413 -0.39 -14.19 -2.08
CA VAL A 413 -0.07 -15.57 -2.49
C VAL A 413 -1.20 -16.52 -2.11
N VAL A 414 -1.73 -16.43 -0.90
CA VAL A 414 -2.85 -17.26 -0.45
C VAL A 414 -4.10 -16.99 -1.30
N ALA A 415 -4.47 -15.74 -1.55
CA ALA A 415 -5.63 -15.40 -2.37
C ALA A 415 -5.51 -15.97 -3.80
N PHE A 416 -4.39 -15.72 -4.48
CA PHE A 416 -4.19 -16.20 -5.85
C PHE A 416 -4.02 -17.73 -5.94
N SER A 417 -3.48 -18.38 -4.89
CA SER A 417 -3.42 -19.84 -4.83
C SER A 417 -4.80 -20.51 -4.81
N GLN A 418 -5.85 -19.77 -4.46
CA GLN A 418 -7.23 -20.24 -4.42
C GLN A 418 -7.97 -20.04 -5.75
N SER A 419 -7.43 -19.26 -6.69
CA SER A 419 -8.03 -18.97 -7.99
C SER A 419 -8.37 -20.24 -8.76
N GLU A 420 -9.63 -20.38 -9.19
CA GLU A 420 -10.04 -21.45 -10.08
C GLU A 420 -9.39 -21.28 -11.45
N ALA A 421 -9.34 -20.04 -11.97
CA ALA A 421 -8.84 -19.76 -13.31
C ALA A 421 -7.34 -20.02 -13.48
N LEU A 422 -6.55 -19.83 -12.42
CA LEU A 422 -5.12 -20.11 -12.39
C LEU A 422 -4.81 -21.58 -12.09
N ARG A 423 -5.59 -22.23 -11.23
CA ARG A 423 -5.42 -23.68 -10.94
C ARG A 423 -5.86 -24.56 -12.10
N ASN A 424 -6.79 -24.09 -12.92
CA ASN A 424 -7.22 -24.73 -14.14
C ASN A 424 -6.80 -23.89 -15.36
N PRO A 425 -5.64 -24.16 -15.98
CA PRO A 425 -5.18 -23.37 -17.14
C PRO A 425 -6.18 -23.30 -18.30
N LYS A 426 -7.13 -24.25 -18.40
CA LYS A 426 -8.18 -24.28 -19.43
C LYS A 426 -9.41 -23.44 -19.10
N ASP A 427 -9.50 -22.89 -17.89
CA ASP A 427 -10.56 -21.95 -17.54
C ASP A 427 -10.51 -20.72 -18.47
N PRO A 428 -11.65 -20.25 -19.00
CA PRO A 428 -11.69 -19.18 -19.99
C PRO A 428 -11.42 -17.79 -19.40
N ARG A 429 -11.45 -17.62 -18.07
CA ARG A 429 -11.14 -16.32 -17.45
C ARG A 429 -9.64 -16.08 -17.55
N GLU A 430 -9.27 -14.95 -18.14
CA GLU A 430 -7.87 -14.63 -18.49
C GLU A 430 -7.24 -13.66 -17.48
N VAL A 431 -8.07 -12.91 -16.75
CA VAL A 431 -7.66 -11.89 -15.78
C VAL A 431 -8.22 -12.25 -14.40
N ILE A 432 -7.36 -12.18 -13.39
CA ILE A 432 -7.70 -12.50 -12.00
C ILE A 432 -7.25 -11.33 -11.13
N PHE A 433 -8.02 -10.94 -10.11
CA PHE A 433 -7.62 -9.86 -9.21
C PHE A 433 -8.02 -10.09 -7.76
N THR A 434 -7.33 -9.39 -6.86
CA THR A 434 -7.74 -9.19 -5.47
C THR A 434 -7.59 -7.71 -5.10
N VAL A 435 -8.37 -7.26 -4.12
CA VAL A 435 -8.33 -5.88 -3.59
C VAL A 435 -7.63 -5.91 -2.24
N LEU A 436 -6.68 -4.99 -2.06
CA LEU A 436 -5.94 -4.72 -0.83
C LEU A 436 -6.56 -3.50 -0.13
N PRO A 437 -7.37 -3.67 0.93
CA PRO A 437 -8.07 -2.56 1.56
C PRO A 437 -7.11 -1.49 2.09
N GLY A 438 -7.44 -0.23 1.85
CA GLY A 438 -6.60 0.93 2.19
C GLY A 438 -5.40 1.15 1.26
N HIS A 439 -5.21 0.30 0.25
CA HIS A 439 -4.01 0.33 -0.60
C HIS A 439 -4.32 0.30 -2.10
N GLY A 440 -4.97 -0.74 -2.62
CA GLY A 440 -5.20 -0.84 -4.06
C GLY A 440 -5.62 -2.21 -4.56
N VAL A 441 -5.13 -2.60 -5.73
CA VAL A 441 -5.48 -3.85 -6.43
C VAL A 441 -4.21 -4.58 -6.87
N MET A 442 -4.26 -5.92 -6.83
CA MET A 442 -3.32 -6.80 -7.51
C MET A 442 -4.06 -7.57 -8.60
N ILE A 443 -3.55 -7.53 -9.83
CA ILE A 443 -4.17 -8.14 -11.02
C ILE A 443 -3.15 -9.08 -11.67
N ALA A 444 -3.56 -10.29 -12.02
CA ALA A 444 -2.77 -11.25 -12.79
C ALA A 444 -3.42 -11.52 -14.17
N GLU A 445 -2.59 -11.72 -15.17
CA GLU A 445 -2.96 -12.08 -16.54
C GLU A 445 -2.36 -13.44 -16.89
N LYS A 446 -3.17 -14.33 -17.48
CA LYS A 446 -2.72 -15.62 -18.04
C LYS A 446 -2.04 -15.43 -19.39
N TRP A 447 -1.34 -16.47 -19.84
CA TRP A 447 -0.89 -16.53 -21.23
C TRP A 447 -2.09 -16.62 -22.20
N VAL A 448 -2.33 -15.54 -22.97
CA VAL A 448 -3.32 -15.51 -24.07
C VAL A 448 -2.65 -15.44 -25.44
N GLN A 449 -3.01 -16.37 -26.34
CA GLN A 449 -2.34 -16.53 -27.62
C GLN A 449 -2.49 -15.27 -28.49
N GLY A 450 -1.38 -14.82 -29.08
CA GLY A 450 -1.37 -13.64 -29.95
C GLY A 450 -1.47 -12.30 -29.21
N LYS A 451 -1.47 -12.31 -27.88
CA LYS A 451 -1.44 -11.11 -27.04
C LYS A 451 -0.03 -10.81 -26.55
N GLU A 452 0.30 -9.55 -26.41
CA GLU A 452 1.49 -9.08 -25.68
C GLU A 452 1.21 -9.10 -24.16
N PRO A 453 2.25 -9.07 -23.28
CA PRO A 453 2.07 -8.92 -21.84
C PRO A 453 1.18 -7.72 -21.47
N PHE A 454 0.28 -7.93 -20.50
CA PHE A 454 -0.72 -6.97 -19.98
C PHE A 454 -1.81 -6.55 -20.98
N GLN A 455 -1.78 -7.07 -22.22
CA GLN A 455 -2.69 -6.60 -23.25
C GLN A 455 -4.15 -6.91 -22.95
N VAL A 456 -4.42 -8.08 -22.36
CA VAL A 456 -5.77 -8.49 -22.03
C VAL A 456 -6.31 -7.61 -20.91
N ILE A 457 -5.46 -7.26 -19.94
CA ILE A 457 -5.84 -6.36 -18.84
C ILE A 457 -6.36 -5.01 -19.38
N TRP A 458 -5.60 -4.33 -20.25
CA TRP A 458 -6.05 -3.01 -20.73
C TRP A 458 -7.20 -3.10 -21.74
N GLU A 459 -7.30 -4.19 -22.52
CA GLU A 459 -8.47 -4.43 -23.38
C GLU A 459 -9.73 -4.71 -22.56
N TYR A 460 -9.61 -5.36 -21.39
CA TYR A 460 -10.72 -5.57 -20.47
C TYR A 460 -11.16 -4.27 -19.78
N MET A 461 -10.24 -3.34 -19.57
CA MET A 461 -10.59 -1.97 -19.17
C MET A 461 -11.39 -1.26 -20.27
N ASP A 462 -10.92 -1.31 -21.52
CA ASP A 462 -11.58 -0.64 -22.66
C ASP A 462 -12.98 -1.18 -22.94
N THR A 463 -13.15 -2.50 -22.81
CA THR A 463 -14.44 -3.19 -23.05
C THR A 463 -15.39 -3.11 -21.86
N GLY A 464 -14.92 -2.63 -20.70
CA GLY A 464 -15.71 -2.54 -19.47
C GLY A 464 -15.88 -3.88 -18.73
N PHE A 465 -15.14 -4.93 -19.12
CA PHE A 465 -15.09 -6.19 -18.38
C PHE A 465 -14.37 -6.05 -17.04
N LEU A 466 -13.49 -5.06 -16.91
CA LEU A 466 -12.85 -4.66 -15.65
C LEU A 466 -12.94 -3.13 -15.51
N LYS A 467 -13.77 -2.66 -14.58
CA LYS A 467 -13.91 -1.22 -14.30
C LYS A 467 -13.01 -0.84 -13.12
N VAL A 468 -11.84 -0.30 -13.43
CA VAL A 468 -10.91 0.28 -12.44
C VAL A 468 -11.46 1.62 -11.95
N ASP A 469 -11.26 1.90 -10.67
CA ASP A 469 -11.74 3.13 -10.01
C ASP A 469 -10.61 3.78 -9.20
N ASN A 470 -10.72 5.09 -8.96
CA ASN A 470 -9.84 5.83 -8.06
C ASN A 470 -10.14 5.49 -6.59
N LEU A 471 -11.40 5.16 -6.26
CA LEU A 471 -11.81 4.83 -4.91
C LEU A 471 -11.32 3.44 -4.49
N ILE A 472 -10.63 3.39 -3.36
CA ILE A 472 -10.10 2.15 -2.77
C ILE A 472 -10.92 1.84 -1.50
N PRO A 473 -11.52 0.65 -1.37
CA PRO A 473 -12.17 0.23 -0.13
C PRO A 473 -11.22 0.32 1.07
N GLN A 474 -11.68 0.84 2.20
CA GLN A 474 -10.88 1.00 3.42
C GLN A 474 -11.03 -0.16 4.41
N GLY A 475 -11.84 -1.17 4.06
CA GLY A 475 -12.15 -2.30 4.93
C GLY A 475 -12.89 -3.43 4.19
N PRO A 476 -13.83 -4.13 4.86
CA PRO A 476 -14.63 -5.19 4.24
C PRO A 476 -15.35 -4.71 2.99
N LEU A 477 -15.46 -5.61 2.01
CA LEU A 477 -16.11 -5.34 0.73
C LEU A 477 -16.85 -6.58 0.24
N THR A 478 -17.80 -6.38 -0.65
CA THR A 478 -18.49 -7.48 -1.35
C THR A 478 -18.78 -7.06 -2.78
N TYR A 479 -18.76 -8.02 -3.70
CA TYR A 479 -19.26 -7.79 -5.06
C TYR A 479 -20.61 -8.49 -5.23
N VAL A 480 -21.59 -7.77 -5.78
CA VAL A 480 -22.94 -8.29 -6.04
C VAL A 480 -23.27 -8.22 -7.53
N LEU A 481 -24.01 -9.20 -8.02
CA LEU A 481 -24.42 -9.23 -9.42
C LEU A 481 -25.49 -8.16 -9.69
N ASP A 482 -25.27 -7.32 -10.70
CA ASP A 482 -26.24 -6.33 -11.16
C ASP A 482 -27.14 -6.86 -12.28
N SER A 483 -28.04 -5.99 -12.78
CA SER A 483 -28.94 -6.32 -13.89
C SER A 483 -28.26 -6.45 -15.25
N GLU A 484 -27.03 -5.94 -15.40
CA GLU A 484 -26.23 -6.00 -16.63
C GLU A 484 -25.31 -7.23 -16.65
N GLY A 485 -25.31 -8.03 -15.58
CA GLY A 485 -24.47 -9.22 -15.44
C GLY A 485 -23.05 -8.92 -14.94
N LEU A 486 -22.81 -7.71 -14.45
CA LEU A 486 -21.55 -7.33 -13.81
C LEU A 486 -21.61 -7.55 -12.30
N MET A 487 -20.47 -7.90 -11.74
CA MET A 487 -20.25 -7.93 -10.30
C MET A 487 -19.83 -6.52 -9.86
N ILE A 488 -20.70 -5.80 -9.14
CA ILE A 488 -20.50 -4.42 -8.69
C ILE A 488 -20.06 -4.39 -7.23
N LEU A 489 -19.07 -3.55 -6.93
CA LEU A 489 -18.56 -3.33 -5.59
C LEU A 489 -19.63 -2.70 -4.69
N GLN A 490 -19.84 -3.29 -3.52
CA GLN A 490 -20.55 -2.72 -2.39
C GLN A 490 -19.60 -2.63 -1.20
N THR A 491 -19.43 -1.42 -0.69
CA THR A 491 -18.78 -1.17 0.59
C THR A 491 -19.86 -1.02 1.67
N PRO A 492 -19.65 -1.57 2.88
CA PRO A 492 -20.55 -1.40 4.02
C PRO A 492 -20.87 0.04 4.36
#